data_AF-A0A8J3KWT0-F1
#
_entry.id   AF-A0A8J3KWT0-F1
#
_cell.length_a   1.000
_cell.length_b   1.000
_cell.length_c   1.000
_cell.angle_alpha   90.00
_cell.angle_beta   90.00
_cell.angle_gamma   90.00
#
_symmetry.space_group_name_H-M   'P 1'
#
loop_
_entity.id
_entity.type
_entity.pdbx_description
1 polymer ?
#
loop_
_entity_poly.entity_id
_entity_poly.type
_entity_poly.pdbx_seq_one_letter_code
_entity_poly.pdbx_strand_id
1 'polypeptide(L)'
;MLAGGIVTGPSRIALWLAAVVVMAASPYLHPLAEWSISSAHFVERHGLIVIVALGESIVAIGVGAAGLPLTGPLIAVAGLGLTLSFLLWWTYFGGDDVRAEHALDAVPSMRRGRVALHAFGWAHVPLLLGVVAFAAGVKKATTYADAHVYLPQALLLAGGIAVFLLGDALFRGVLGIGRRRYRLLGALAVLATVPLGVLHTLAQLITLTLILAAMLTLESRRPLPR
;
A
#
# COMPACT_ATOMS: atom_id res chain seq x y z
N MET A 1 -12.15 -18.67 12.90
CA MET A 1 -10.67 -18.73 12.84
C MET A 1 -10.09 -19.94 13.57
N LEU A 2 -10.60 -20.33 14.75
CA LEU A 2 -10.13 -21.52 15.48
C LEU A 2 -10.24 -22.85 14.70
N ALA A 3 -11.34 -23.11 13.98
CA ALA A 3 -11.49 -24.34 13.19
C ALA A 3 -10.52 -24.44 11.98
N GLY A 4 -10.11 -23.30 11.40
CA GLY A 4 -9.17 -23.27 10.28
C GLY A 4 -7.71 -23.50 10.66
N GLY A 5 -7.37 -23.39 11.96
CA GLY A 5 -6.04 -23.71 12.47
C GLY A 5 -5.83 -25.21 12.75
N ILE A 6 -6.93 -25.95 12.95
CA ILE A 6 -6.92 -27.38 13.30
C ILE A 6 -6.99 -28.26 12.05
N VAL A 7 -7.57 -27.76 10.96
CA VAL A 7 -7.79 -28.50 9.72
C VAL A 7 -6.60 -28.30 8.75
N THR A 8 -6.03 -29.39 8.24
CA THR A 8 -5.00 -29.39 7.19
C THR A 8 -5.60 -29.74 5.82
N GLY A 9 -5.00 -29.27 4.72
CA GLY A 9 -5.43 -29.59 3.36
C GLY A 9 -6.34 -28.57 2.67
N PRO A 10 -7.00 -28.92 1.54
CA PRO A 10 -7.79 -27.99 0.70
C PRO A 10 -9.00 -27.38 1.43
N SER A 11 -9.55 -28.10 2.40
CA SER A 11 -10.65 -27.66 3.26
C SER A 11 -10.27 -26.45 4.12
N ARG A 12 -8.98 -26.30 4.49
CA ARG A 12 -8.47 -25.10 5.16
C ARG A 12 -8.62 -23.87 4.26
N ILE A 13 -8.21 -23.98 2.99
CA ILE A 13 -8.28 -22.87 2.03
C ILE A 13 -9.74 -22.48 1.80
N ALA A 14 -10.65 -23.46 1.69
CA ALA A 14 -12.08 -23.21 1.58
C ALA A 14 -12.66 -22.50 2.82
N LEU A 15 -12.27 -22.91 4.03
CA LEU A 15 -12.70 -22.26 5.28
C LEU A 15 -12.15 -20.83 5.43
N TRP A 16 -10.91 -20.59 4.99
CA TRP A 16 -10.33 -19.25 4.95
C TRP A 16 -11.05 -18.36 3.92
N LEU A 17 -11.31 -18.88 2.72
CA LEU A 17 -12.10 -18.19 1.70
C LEU A 17 -13.51 -17.87 2.20
N ALA A 18 -14.18 -18.83 2.83
CA ALA A 18 -15.50 -18.64 3.42
C ALA A 18 -15.47 -17.56 4.52
N ALA A 19 -14.46 -17.56 5.39
CA ALA A 19 -14.30 -16.53 6.41
C ALA A 19 -14.08 -15.14 5.80
N VAL A 20 -13.25 -15.04 4.75
CA VAL A 20 -13.05 -13.78 3.99
C VAL A 20 -14.36 -13.32 3.35
N VAL A 21 -15.11 -14.22 2.73
CA VAL A 21 -16.42 -13.91 2.11
C VAL A 21 -17.43 -13.43 3.15
N VAL A 22 -17.50 -14.10 4.31
CA VAL A 22 -18.38 -13.68 5.41
C VAL A 22 -17.98 -12.30 5.94
N MET A 23 -16.68 -12.05 6.12
CA MET A 23 -16.17 -10.76 6.58
C MET A 23 -16.41 -9.64 5.56
N ALA A 24 -16.30 -9.96 4.27
CA ALA A 24 -16.62 -9.07 3.15
C ALA A 24 -18.11 -8.80 3.00
N ALA A 25 -18.98 -9.79 3.28
CA ALA A 25 -20.43 -9.68 3.15
C ALA A 25 -21.07 -9.01 4.38
N SER A 26 -20.46 -9.13 5.56
CA SER A 26 -20.96 -8.58 6.83
C SER A 26 -21.41 -7.12 6.78
N PRO A 27 -20.71 -6.19 6.12
CA PRO A 27 -21.13 -4.78 6.05
C PRO A 27 -22.34 -4.54 5.14
N TYR A 28 -22.64 -5.47 4.22
CA TYR A 28 -23.78 -5.38 3.30
C TYR A 28 -25.05 -5.99 3.87
N LEU A 29 -24.91 -6.84 4.89
CA LEU A 29 -26.02 -7.52 5.56
C LEU A 29 -26.62 -6.68 6.70
N HIS A 30 -25.89 -5.69 7.22
CA HIS A 30 -26.35 -4.81 8.29
C HIS A 30 -26.49 -3.36 7.79
N PRO A 31 -27.62 -2.67 8.08
CA PRO A 31 -27.80 -1.28 7.67
C PRO A 31 -26.76 -0.37 8.37
N LEU A 32 -25.76 0.06 7.61
CA LEU A 32 -24.71 1.01 8.03
C LEU A 32 -25.24 2.45 8.25
N ALA A 33 -26.55 2.67 8.12
CA ALA A 33 -27.19 3.98 8.12
C ALA A 33 -27.26 4.63 9.52
N GLU A 34 -27.11 3.84 10.59
CA GLU A 34 -27.25 4.30 11.99
C GLU A 34 -25.90 4.59 12.67
N TRP A 35 -24.76 4.37 12.00
CA TRP A 35 -23.45 4.52 12.63
C TRP A 35 -23.01 5.99 12.60
N SER A 36 -23.04 6.66 13.76
CA SER A 36 -22.45 8.00 13.90
C SER A 36 -20.92 7.89 13.93
N ILE A 37 -20.29 7.96 12.76
CA ILE A 37 -18.84 7.92 12.62
C ILE A 37 -18.29 9.35 12.77
N SER A 38 -17.45 9.57 13.78
CA SER A 38 -16.56 10.74 13.84
C SER A 38 -15.52 10.58 12.73
N SER A 39 -15.59 11.45 11.71
CA SER A 39 -14.67 11.48 10.57
C SER A 39 -13.21 11.49 11.00
N ALA A 40 -12.86 12.41 11.91
CA ALA A 40 -11.51 12.59 12.45
C ALA A 40 -10.96 11.31 13.08
N HIS A 41 -11.66 10.74 14.07
CA HIS A 41 -11.22 9.52 14.73
C HIS A 41 -11.15 8.33 13.77
N PHE A 42 -12.04 8.28 12.78
CA PHE A 42 -12.07 7.19 11.82
C PHE A 42 -10.88 7.25 10.85
N VAL A 43 -10.60 8.44 10.30
CA VAL A 43 -9.42 8.68 9.45
C VAL A 43 -8.14 8.41 10.23
N GLU A 44 -8.04 8.93 11.46
CA GLU A 44 -6.89 8.74 12.33
C GLU A 44 -6.60 7.26 12.59
N ARG A 45 -7.62 6.48 12.99
CA ARG A 45 -7.46 5.04 13.24
C ARG A 45 -6.98 4.27 12.02
N HIS A 46 -7.49 4.59 10.83
CA HIS A 46 -7.05 3.92 9.60
C HIS A 46 -5.65 4.36 9.18
N GLY A 47 -5.30 5.63 9.41
CA GLY A 47 -3.92 6.11 9.28
C GLY A 47 -2.96 5.32 10.16
N LEU A 48 -3.31 5.07 11.43
CA LEU A 48 -2.48 4.27 12.33
C LEU A 48 -2.21 2.86 11.80
N ILE A 49 -3.19 2.23 11.13
CA ILE A 49 -3.01 0.91 10.50
C ILE A 49 -1.95 0.99 9.39
N VAL A 50 -1.99 2.03 8.55
CA VAL A 50 -0.99 2.25 7.50
C VAL A 50 0.40 2.49 8.09
N ILE A 51 0.50 3.26 9.18
CA ILE A 51 1.76 3.48 9.90
C ILE A 51 2.33 2.16 10.44
N VAL A 52 1.50 1.33 11.06
CA VAL A 52 1.93 0.02 11.56
C VAL A 52 2.43 -0.87 10.42
N ALA A 53 1.70 -0.96 9.30
CA ALA A 53 2.13 -1.76 8.16
C ALA A 53 3.46 -1.28 7.55
N LEU A 54 3.66 0.04 7.45
CA LEU A 54 4.93 0.61 7.00
C LEU A 54 6.06 0.39 8.02
N GLY A 55 5.76 0.51 9.32
CA GLY A 55 6.70 0.23 10.40
C GLY A 55 7.17 -1.22 10.40
N GLU A 56 6.23 -2.18 10.28
CA GLU A 56 6.55 -3.60 10.13
C GLU A 56 7.37 -3.88 8.87
N SER A 57 7.10 -3.17 7.78
CA SER A 57 7.88 -3.26 6.54
C SER A 57 9.32 -2.80 6.74
N ILE A 58 9.53 -1.68 7.44
CA ILE A 58 10.86 -1.17 7.79
C ILE A 58 11.62 -2.15 8.68
N VAL A 59 10.96 -2.70 9.71
CA VAL A 59 11.54 -3.73 10.57
C VAL A 59 11.92 -4.97 9.76
N ALA A 60 11.06 -5.42 8.84
CA ALA A 60 11.33 -6.57 7.97
C ALA A 60 12.55 -6.36 7.07
N ILE A 61 12.80 -5.12 6.60
CA ILE A 61 14.02 -4.77 5.87
C ILE A 61 15.24 -4.90 6.78
N GLY A 62 15.19 -4.36 8.00
CA GLY A 62 16.27 -4.46 8.97
C GLY A 62 16.60 -5.90 9.35
N VAL A 63 15.58 -6.72 9.62
CA VAL A 63 15.72 -8.16 9.88
C VAL A 63 16.27 -8.89 8.64
N GLY A 64 15.86 -8.49 7.44
CA GLY A 64 16.36 -9.05 6.19
C GLY A 64 17.82 -8.72 5.87
N ALA A 65 18.39 -7.71 6.53
CA ALA A 65 19.82 -7.36 6.46
C ALA A 65 20.63 -7.90 7.65
N ALA A 66 19.96 -8.32 8.73
CA ALA A 66 20.62 -8.78 9.94
C ALA A 66 21.47 -10.04 9.68
N GLY A 67 22.73 -10.01 10.15
CA GLY A 67 23.67 -11.12 9.96
C GLY A 67 24.33 -11.19 8.59
N LEU A 68 24.00 -10.28 7.66
CA LEU A 68 24.70 -10.15 6.38
C LEU A 68 25.92 -9.23 6.51
N PRO A 69 26.99 -9.46 5.73
CA PRO A 69 28.13 -8.55 5.68
C PRO A 69 27.69 -7.18 5.14
N LEU A 70 28.17 -6.11 5.77
CA LEU A 70 27.85 -4.73 5.38
C LEU A 70 28.60 -4.35 4.09
N THR A 71 28.05 -4.74 2.95
CA THR A 71 28.56 -4.37 1.63
C THR A 71 27.88 -3.11 1.09
N GLY A 72 28.55 -2.40 0.18
CA GLY A 72 27.98 -1.23 -0.50
C GLY A 72 26.61 -1.51 -1.14
N PRO A 73 26.43 -2.61 -1.90
CA PRO A 73 25.15 -3.00 -2.47
C PRO A 73 24.05 -3.23 -1.43
N LEU A 74 24.35 -3.90 -0.31
CA LEU A 74 23.38 -4.11 0.76
C LEU A 74 22.91 -2.78 1.37
N ILE A 75 23.85 -1.88 1.66
CA ILE A 75 23.55 -0.54 2.20
C ILE A 75 22.67 0.24 1.21
N ALA A 76 22.97 0.17 -0.09
CA ALA A 76 22.19 0.83 -1.13
C ALA A 76 20.77 0.26 -1.24
N VAL A 77 20.60 -1.07 -1.25
CA VAL A 77 19.28 -1.71 -1.29
C VAL A 77 18.45 -1.32 -0.06
N ALA A 78 19.04 -1.41 1.14
CA ALA A 78 18.36 -1.06 2.38
C ALA A 78 17.97 0.43 2.41
N GLY A 79 18.90 1.33 2.05
CA GLY A 79 18.64 2.77 1.99
C GLY A 79 17.56 3.16 0.98
N LEU A 80 17.55 2.54 -0.20
CA LEU A 80 16.50 2.75 -1.20
C LEU A 80 15.16 2.17 -0.73
N GLY A 81 15.15 1.00 -0.10
CA GLY A 81 13.94 0.39 0.47
C GLY A 81 13.30 1.26 1.56
N LEU A 82 14.11 1.84 2.46
CA LEU A 82 13.66 2.80 3.46
C LEU A 82 13.13 4.09 2.82
N THR A 83 13.85 4.61 1.82
CA THR A 83 13.43 5.80 1.06
C THR A 83 12.07 5.57 0.38
N LEU A 84 11.89 4.42 -0.28
CA LEU A 84 10.62 4.04 -0.89
C LEU A 84 9.52 3.92 0.17
N SER A 85 9.79 3.31 1.32
CA SER A 85 8.83 3.25 2.44
C SER A 85 8.39 4.64 2.89
N PHE A 86 9.32 5.59 2.97
CA PHE A 86 9.03 6.99 3.26
C PHE A 86 8.21 7.67 2.13
N LEU A 87 8.49 7.39 0.86
CA LEU A 87 7.71 7.95 -0.26
C LEU A 87 6.28 7.38 -0.32
N LEU A 88 6.08 6.11 0.05
CA LEU A 88 4.75 5.52 0.22
C LEU A 88 4.02 6.16 1.39
N TRP A 89 4.70 6.36 2.52
CA TRP A 89 4.17 7.12 3.66
C TRP A 89 3.73 8.52 3.23
N TRP A 90 4.59 9.26 2.52
CA TRP A 90 4.29 10.61 2.03
C TRP A 90 3.14 10.63 1.02
N THR A 91 3.01 9.57 0.22
CA THR A 91 1.88 9.43 -0.72
C THR A 91 0.54 9.43 0.00
N TYR A 92 0.46 8.80 1.17
CA TYR A 92 -0.76 8.68 1.96
C TYR A 92 -0.96 9.85 2.95
N PHE A 93 0.10 10.27 3.66
CA PHE A 93 0.05 11.32 4.69
C PHE A 93 0.45 12.72 4.20
N GLY A 94 0.73 12.90 2.91
CA GLY A 94 1.10 14.19 2.33
C GLY A 94 -0.04 15.21 2.24
N GLY A 95 -1.07 15.10 3.09
CA GLY A 95 -2.26 15.95 3.13
C GLY A 95 -3.56 15.27 2.69
N ASP A 96 -3.53 14.01 2.26
CA ASP A 96 -4.76 13.29 1.90
C ASP A 96 -5.57 12.83 3.10
N ASP A 97 -4.95 12.63 4.25
CA ASP A 97 -5.59 12.38 5.54
C ASP A 97 -6.52 13.53 5.94
N VAL A 98 -6.02 14.76 5.93
CA VAL A 98 -6.82 15.96 6.23
C VAL A 98 -7.95 16.15 5.21
N ARG A 99 -7.65 15.89 3.93
CA ARG A 99 -8.66 15.99 2.85
C ARG A 99 -9.71 14.90 2.95
N ALA A 100 -9.33 13.71 3.39
CA ALA A 100 -10.23 12.59 3.59
C ALA A 100 -11.19 12.85 4.75
N GLU A 101 -10.71 13.46 5.83
CA GLU A 101 -11.55 13.92 6.94
C GLU A 101 -12.60 14.92 6.46
N HIS A 102 -12.16 16.02 5.83
CA HIS A 102 -13.08 17.03 5.29
C HIS A 102 -14.07 16.44 4.27
N ALA A 103 -13.60 15.56 3.39
CA ALA A 103 -14.46 14.91 2.39
C ALA A 103 -15.51 14.02 3.06
N LEU A 104 -15.15 13.26 4.10
CA LEU A 104 -16.06 12.38 4.81
C LEU A 104 -17.08 13.17 5.65
N ASP A 105 -16.68 14.30 6.23
CA ASP A 105 -17.58 15.21 6.93
C ASP A 105 -18.63 15.85 6.02
N ALA A 106 -18.24 16.20 4.80
CA ALA A 106 -19.15 16.72 3.79
C ALA A 106 -20.19 15.68 3.29
N VAL A 107 -19.99 14.37 3.56
CA VAL A 107 -20.96 13.33 3.18
C VAL A 107 -22.16 13.32 4.14
N PRO A 108 -23.41 13.31 3.62
CA PRO A 108 -24.62 13.15 4.44
C PRO A 108 -24.57 11.89 5.31
N SER A 109 -25.07 11.98 6.55
CA SER A 109 -25.02 10.89 7.54
C SER A 109 -25.50 9.53 7.00
N MET A 110 -26.62 9.51 6.27
CA MET A 110 -27.19 8.31 5.65
C MET A 110 -26.27 7.61 4.63
N ARG A 111 -25.32 8.33 4.02
CA ARG A 111 -24.36 7.80 3.04
C ARG A 111 -22.95 7.66 3.60
N ARG A 112 -22.65 8.31 4.73
CA ARG A 112 -21.31 8.36 5.33
C ARG A 112 -20.76 6.99 5.64
N GLY A 113 -21.55 6.09 6.24
CA GLY A 113 -21.13 4.71 6.52
C GLY A 113 -20.72 3.92 5.26
N ARG A 114 -21.45 4.10 4.14
CA ARG A 114 -21.12 3.44 2.87
C ARG A 114 -19.83 4.00 2.25
N VAL A 115 -19.68 5.32 2.24
CA VAL A 115 -18.45 5.97 1.73
C VAL A 115 -17.25 5.57 2.58
N ALA A 116 -17.40 5.56 3.91
CA ALA A 116 -16.38 5.10 4.84
C ALA A 116 -15.96 3.65 4.56
N LEU A 117 -16.91 2.73 4.35
CA LEU A 117 -16.63 1.34 4.00
C LEU A 117 -15.84 1.21 2.69
N HIS A 118 -16.23 1.94 1.64
CA HIS A 118 -15.54 1.86 0.36
C HIS A 118 -14.14 2.48 0.39
N ALA A 119 -13.97 3.61 1.08
CA ALA A 119 -12.67 4.29 1.17
C ALA A 119 -11.71 3.59 2.14
N PHE A 120 -12.15 3.34 3.36
CA PHE A 120 -11.29 2.85 4.44
C PHE A 120 -11.35 1.34 4.66
N GLY A 121 -12.35 0.66 4.11
CA GLY A 121 -12.36 -0.79 3.99
C GLY A 121 -11.76 -1.22 2.65
N TRP A 122 -12.53 -1.09 1.58
CA TRP A 122 -12.19 -1.70 0.30
C TRP A 122 -10.95 -1.11 -0.39
N ALA A 123 -10.76 0.20 -0.38
CA ALA A 123 -9.58 0.80 -1.00
C ALA A 123 -8.31 0.69 -0.13
N HIS A 124 -8.45 0.49 1.18
CA HIS A 124 -7.31 0.26 2.08
C HIS A 124 -6.74 -1.16 1.97
N VAL A 125 -7.55 -2.16 1.64
CA VAL A 125 -7.09 -3.54 1.43
C VAL A 125 -5.95 -3.62 0.40
N PRO A 126 -6.09 -3.12 -0.84
CA PRO A 126 -4.98 -3.12 -1.80
C PRO A 126 -3.83 -2.23 -1.33
N LEU A 127 -4.10 -1.12 -0.63
CA LEU A 127 -3.05 -0.27 -0.08
C LEU A 127 -2.13 -1.05 0.87
N LEU A 128 -2.70 -1.73 1.86
CA LEU A 128 -1.95 -2.56 2.81
C LEU A 128 -1.28 -3.76 2.14
N LEU A 129 -1.99 -4.44 1.22
CA LEU A 129 -1.42 -5.55 0.45
C LEU A 129 -0.20 -5.11 -0.37
N GLY A 130 -0.27 -3.92 -0.96
CA GLY A 130 0.82 -3.31 -1.71
C GLY A 130 2.06 -3.06 -0.85
N VAL A 131 1.88 -2.51 0.37
CA VAL A 131 2.96 -2.32 1.35
C VAL A 131 3.62 -3.65 1.71
N VAL A 132 2.82 -4.68 2.05
CA VAL A 132 3.34 -6.01 2.42
C VAL A 132 4.08 -6.67 1.25
N ALA A 133 3.53 -6.62 0.04
CA ALA A 133 4.16 -7.17 -1.15
C ALA A 133 5.49 -6.46 -1.47
N PHE A 134 5.52 -5.13 -1.37
CA PHE A 134 6.72 -4.33 -1.51
C PHE A 134 7.78 -4.72 -0.47
N ALA A 135 7.40 -4.83 0.80
CA ALA A 135 8.31 -5.22 1.89
C ALA A 135 8.92 -6.61 1.66
N ALA A 136 8.11 -7.57 1.20
CA ALA A 136 8.59 -8.89 0.80
C ALA A 136 9.59 -8.81 -0.37
N GLY A 137 9.36 -7.90 -1.33
CA GLY A 137 10.29 -7.60 -2.41
C GLY A 137 11.62 -7.06 -1.92
N VAL A 138 11.62 -6.07 -1.01
CA VAL A 138 12.85 -5.49 -0.46
C VAL A 138 13.61 -6.52 0.39
N LYS A 139 12.93 -7.31 1.22
CA LYS A 139 13.56 -8.40 1.99
C LYS A 139 14.29 -9.40 1.10
N LYS A 140 13.70 -9.76 -0.05
CA LYS A 140 14.40 -10.60 -1.03
C LYS A 140 15.60 -9.87 -1.65
N ALA A 141 15.44 -8.58 -1.96
CA ALA A 141 16.52 -7.75 -2.50
C ALA A 141 17.72 -7.64 -1.54
N THR A 142 17.50 -7.55 -0.22
CA THR A 142 18.60 -7.51 0.75
C THR A 142 19.32 -8.85 0.86
N THR A 143 18.58 -9.96 0.77
CA THR A 143 19.16 -11.31 0.84
C THR A 143 20.05 -11.63 -0.37
N TYR A 144 19.72 -11.09 -1.54
CA TYR A 144 20.39 -11.38 -2.82
C TYR A 144 20.99 -10.13 -3.47
N ALA A 145 21.54 -9.21 -2.67
CA ALA A 145 21.99 -7.89 -3.13
C ALA A 145 23.04 -7.94 -4.27
N ASP A 146 23.85 -9.00 -4.33
CA ASP A 146 24.94 -9.17 -5.31
C ASP A 146 24.60 -10.13 -6.47
N ALA A 147 23.38 -10.70 -6.51
CA ALA A 147 22.98 -11.66 -7.53
C ALA A 147 22.06 -11.04 -8.60
N HIS A 148 22.06 -11.61 -9.81
CA HIS A 148 21.00 -11.36 -10.78
C HIS A 148 19.69 -11.90 -10.21
N VAL A 149 18.67 -11.06 -10.17
CA VAL A 149 17.45 -11.33 -9.43
C VAL A 149 16.34 -11.83 -10.34
N TYR A 150 15.60 -12.81 -9.82
CA TYR A 150 14.47 -13.44 -10.47
C TYR A 150 13.25 -12.51 -10.61
N LEU A 151 12.49 -12.73 -11.69
CA LEU A 151 11.19 -12.13 -11.97
C LEU A 151 10.25 -11.94 -10.75
N PRO A 152 10.12 -12.89 -9.80
CA PRO A 152 9.23 -12.73 -8.65
C PRO A 152 9.60 -11.55 -7.74
N GLN A 153 10.87 -11.22 -7.56
CA GLN A 153 11.26 -10.07 -6.72
C GLN A 153 10.96 -8.75 -7.45
N ALA A 154 11.30 -8.67 -8.74
CA ALA A 154 11.01 -7.49 -9.55
C ALA A 154 9.51 -7.19 -9.58
N LEU A 155 8.68 -8.24 -9.67
CA LEU A 155 7.22 -8.16 -9.55
C LEU A 155 6.75 -7.76 -8.15
N LEU A 156 7.36 -8.27 -7.07
CA LEU A 156 6.99 -7.88 -5.71
C LEU A 156 7.29 -6.39 -5.44
N LEU A 157 8.44 -5.89 -5.90
CA LEU A 157 8.82 -4.48 -5.75
C LEU A 157 7.89 -3.56 -6.55
N ALA A 158 7.84 -3.74 -7.87
CA ALA A 158 7.05 -2.88 -8.75
C ALA A 158 5.54 -3.09 -8.55
N GLY A 159 5.12 -4.35 -8.43
CA GLY A 159 3.72 -4.73 -8.23
C GLY A 159 3.20 -4.31 -6.86
N GLY A 160 3.99 -4.43 -5.78
CA GLY A 160 3.60 -3.94 -4.46
C GLY A 160 3.33 -2.43 -4.48
N ILE A 161 4.24 -1.66 -5.05
CA ILE A 161 4.07 -0.21 -5.21
C ILE A 161 2.88 0.11 -6.13
N ALA A 162 2.71 -0.62 -7.24
CA ALA A 162 1.59 -0.41 -8.16
C ALA A 162 0.25 -0.66 -7.48
N VAL A 163 0.11 -1.77 -6.75
CA VAL A 163 -1.10 -2.13 -6.02
C VAL A 163 -1.40 -1.10 -4.92
N PHE A 164 -0.35 -0.62 -4.22
CA PHE A 164 -0.48 0.49 -3.28
C PHE A 164 -1.04 1.75 -3.95
N LEU A 165 -0.47 2.17 -5.08
CA LEU A 165 -0.92 3.36 -5.83
C LEU A 165 -2.33 3.19 -6.40
N LEU A 166 -2.73 1.99 -6.80
CA LEU A 166 -4.10 1.68 -7.21
C LEU A 166 -5.06 1.79 -6.04
N GLY A 167 -4.71 1.27 -4.86
CA GLY A 167 -5.47 1.45 -3.63
C GLY A 167 -5.65 2.93 -3.28
N ASP A 168 -4.57 3.72 -3.33
CA ASP A 168 -4.62 5.16 -3.11
C ASP A 168 -5.49 5.88 -4.16
N ALA A 169 -5.40 5.49 -5.44
CA ALA A 169 -6.24 6.05 -6.50
C ALA A 169 -7.74 5.74 -6.28
N LEU A 170 -8.06 4.54 -5.79
CA LEU A 170 -9.42 4.14 -5.44
C LEU A 170 -9.90 4.91 -4.20
N PHE A 171 -9.06 5.06 -3.18
CA PHE A 171 -9.35 5.81 -1.94
C PHE A 171 -9.69 7.27 -2.26
N ARG A 172 -8.78 7.94 -2.98
CA ARG A 172 -8.97 9.26 -3.55
C ARG A 172 -10.25 9.35 -4.37
N GLY A 173 -10.56 8.26 -5.05
CA GLY A 173 -11.71 8.21 -5.92
C GLY A 173 -13.06 8.06 -5.26
N VAL A 174 -13.12 7.31 -4.17
CA VAL A 174 -14.33 7.19 -3.36
C VAL A 174 -14.61 8.51 -2.65
N LEU A 175 -13.57 9.19 -2.17
CA LEU A 175 -13.69 10.45 -1.42
C LEU A 175 -13.73 11.70 -2.31
N GLY A 176 -13.49 11.57 -3.62
CA GLY A 176 -13.45 12.71 -4.54
C GLY A 176 -12.28 13.66 -4.29
N ILE A 177 -11.20 13.19 -3.64
CA ILE A 177 -10.02 13.99 -3.31
C ILE A 177 -8.90 13.75 -4.31
N GLY A 178 -8.13 14.79 -4.60
CA GLY A 178 -6.89 14.69 -5.37
C GLY A 178 -7.10 14.31 -6.84
N ARG A 179 -5.97 14.11 -7.54
CA ARG A 179 -5.96 13.79 -8.96
C ARG A 179 -5.53 12.35 -9.16
N ARG A 180 -6.50 11.43 -9.25
CA ARG A 180 -6.28 9.99 -9.44
C ARG A 180 -5.31 9.66 -10.57
N ARG A 181 -5.31 10.45 -11.65
CA ARG A 181 -4.44 10.26 -12.82
C ARG A 181 -2.95 10.14 -12.48
N TYR A 182 -2.46 10.86 -11.47
CA TYR A 182 -1.04 10.77 -11.10
C TYR A 182 -0.70 9.41 -10.49
N ARG A 183 -1.56 8.89 -9.62
CA ARG A 183 -1.40 7.57 -9.02
C ARG A 183 -1.53 6.45 -10.04
N LEU A 184 -2.48 6.56 -10.97
CA LEU A 184 -2.67 5.59 -12.06
C LEU A 184 -1.48 5.57 -13.03
N LEU A 185 -1.02 6.74 -13.48
CA LEU A 185 0.16 6.84 -14.33
C LEU A 185 1.43 6.39 -13.60
N GLY A 186 1.55 6.71 -12.30
CA GLY A 186 2.61 6.21 -11.43
C GLY A 186 2.61 4.68 -11.34
N ALA A 187 1.44 4.06 -11.15
CA ALA A 187 1.28 2.60 -11.09
C ALA A 187 1.74 1.93 -12.39
N LEU A 188 1.37 2.48 -13.55
CA LEU A 188 1.82 1.99 -14.85
C LEU A 188 3.34 2.18 -15.02
N ALA A 189 3.87 3.34 -14.64
CA ALA A 189 5.29 3.64 -14.75
C ALA A 189 6.15 2.71 -13.88
N VAL A 190 5.73 2.42 -12.63
CA VAL A 190 6.47 1.49 -11.76
C VAL A 190 6.40 0.07 -12.30
N LEU A 191 5.27 -0.39 -12.84
CA LEU A 191 5.17 -1.72 -13.47
C LEU A 191 6.08 -1.85 -14.69
N ALA A 192 6.26 -0.78 -15.46
CA ALA A 192 7.20 -0.76 -16.59
C ALA A 192 8.67 -0.98 -16.18
N THR A 193 9.01 -0.88 -14.89
CA THR A 193 10.37 -1.16 -14.37
C THR A 193 10.66 -2.65 -14.19
N VAL A 194 9.68 -3.54 -14.31
CA VAL A 194 9.86 -4.98 -14.07
C VAL A 194 10.98 -5.60 -14.92
N PRO A 195 11.08 -5.35 -16.25
CA PRO A 195 12.18 -5.88 -17.06
C PRO A 195 13.55 -5.39 -16.58
N LEU A 196 13.64 -4.13 -16.14
CA LEU A 196 14.87 -3.58 -15.56
C LEU A 196 15.25 -4.31 -14.26
N GLY A 197 14.27 -4.66 -13.43
CA GLY A 197 14.48 -5.41 -12.19
C GLY A 197 15.00 -6.83 -12.37
N VAL A 198 14.60 -7.49 -13.46
CA VAL A 198 15.10 -8.82 -13.82
C VAL A 198 16.60 -8.77 -14.15
N LEU A 199 17.06 -7.65 -14.73
CA LEU A 199 18.46 -7.46 -15.09
C LEU A 199 19.28 -6.90 -13.93
N HIS A 200 18.78 -5.85 -13.27
CA HIS A 200 19.50 -5.03 -12.29
C HIS A 200 18.57 -4.54 -11.17
N THR A 201 18.61 -5.19 -10.01
CA THR A 201 17.78 -4.81 -8.85
C THR A 201 18.01 -3.39 -8.37
N LEU A 202 19.28 -2.96 -8.23
CA LEU A 202 19.60 -1.60 -7.78
C LEU A 202 19.06 -0.55 -8.76
N ALA A 203 19.20 -0.79 -10.06
CA ALA A 203 18.67 0.12 -11.08
C ALA A 203 17.15 0.23 -10.95
N GLN A 204 16.44 -0.90 -10.75
CA GLN A 204 15.00 -0.88 -10.51
C GLN A 204 14.62 -0.07 -9.28
N LEU A 205 15.28 -0.28 -8.13
CA LEU A 205 14.99 0.46 -6.90
C LEU A 205 15.22 1.97 -7.05
N ILE A 206 16.31 2.36 -7.73
CA ILE A 206 16.58 3.77 -8.05
C ILE A 206 15.47 4.31 -8.96
N THR A 207 15.11 3.61 -10.03
CA THR A 207 14.06 4.05 -10.96
C THR A 207 12.71 4.17 -10.26
N LEU A 208 12.33 3.20 -9.41
CA LEU A 208 11.11 3.26 -8.59
C LEU A 208 11.09 4.51 -7.70
N THR A 209 12.23 4.80 -7.05
CA THR A 209 12.39 5.97 -6.17
C THR A 209 12.20 7.27 -6.96
N LEU A 210 12.85 7.37 -8.13
CA LEU A 210 12.73 8.53 -9.01
C LEU A 210 11.31 8.71 -9.54
N ILE A 211 10.62 7.63 -9.92
CA ILE A 211 9.23 7.67 -10.38
C ILE A 211 8.31 8.19 -9.28
N LEU A 212 8.41 7.66 -8.05
CA LEU A 212 7.58 8.11 -6.93
C LEU A 212 7.86 9.57 -6.57
N ALA A 213 9.13 9.97 -6.50
CA ALA A 213 9.53 11.35 -6.22
C ALA A 213 9.05 12.32 -7.32
N ALA A 214 9.21 11.94 -8.60
CA ALA A 214 8.72 12.71 -9.73
C ALA A 214 7.18 12.83 -9.70
N MET A 215 6.46 11.76 -9.43
CA MET A 215 5.00 11.78 -9.30
C MET A 215 4.56 12.76 -8.20
N LEU A 216 5.16 12.68 -7.01
CA LEU A 216 4.83 13.53 -5.88
C LEU A 216 5.15 15.01 -6.13
N THR A 217 6.30 15.29 -6.75
CA THR A 217 6.70 16.67 -7.10
C THR A 217 5.85 17.26 -8.24
N LEU A 218 5.49 16.46 -9.24
CA LEU A 218 4.58 16.89 -10.31
C LEU A 218 3.15 17.11 -9.84
N GLU A 219 2.75 16.43 -8.77
CA GLU A 219 1.47 16.67 -8.11
C GLU A 219 1.52 17.95 -7.27
N SER A 220 2.54 18.14 -6.43
CA SER A 220 2.65 19.32 -5.55
C SER A 220 2.80 20.65 -6.31
N ARG A 221 3.44 20.63 -7.49
CA ARG A 221 3.62 21.82 -8.33
C ARG A 221 2.36 22.30 -9.03
N ARG A 222 1.30 21.50 -9.11
CA ARG A 222 0.07 21.90 -9.81
C ARG A 222 -1.03 22.22 -8.79
N PRO A 223 -1.37 23.50 -8.57
CA PRO A 223 -2.47 23.86 -7.69
C PRO A 223 -3.76 23.15 -8.13
N LEU A 224 -4.53 22.66 -7.16
CA LEU A 224 -5.80 22.02 -7.43
C LEU A 224 -6.73 23.06 -8.07
N PRO A 225 -7.49 22.70 -9.14
CA PRO A 225 -8.56 23.57 -9.60
C PRO A 225 -9.53 23.78 -8.43
N ARG A 226 -9.79 25.05 -8.12
CA ARG A 226 -10.77 25.47 -7.11
C ARG A 226 -12.17 25.05 -7.50
#